data_AF-A0A1F6SEQ5-F1
#
_entry.id   AF-A0A1F6SEQ5-F1
#
_cell.length_a   1.000
_cell.length_b   1.000
_cell.length_c   1.000
_cell.angle_alpha   90.00
_cell.angle_beta   90.00
_cell.angle_gamma   90.00
#
_symmetry.space_group_name_H-M   'P 1'
#
loop_
_entity.id
_entity.type
_entity.pdbx_description
1 polymer ?
#
loop_
_entity_poly.entity_id
_entity_poly.type
_entity_poly.pdbx_seq_one_letter_code
_entity_poly.pdbx_strand_id
1 'polypeptide(L)'
;MPSKKTQTPLHRKREYVFLVVFPLVAVLLSLLLPINLFFGLILFHGLPALWLSYQCPKKVPKVFFFTILFTLPFALIVEGIAEMNNAWWLATAFDWRALHIVPVEAILWSILAFYHITIFYEYFVDGKRIGQTNKRIKVFSTLLFACLALFLIVFFLNPLSLQIPYAYLWLGIVVGFLPALCFLIFHKKLLRKFALAAAYFFYVNFTLEMTALSQGWWGFGGTHFIGWVNISGLGFPLEEFIFYFIVATFAILAYYEYFVDDTR
;
A
#
# COMPACT_ATOMS: atom_id res chain seq x y z
N MET A 1 1.67 38.40 -13.93
CA MET A 1 2.54 37.34 -13.38
C MET A 1 2.21 37.14 -11.90
N PRO A 2 1.58 36.03 -11.49
CA PRO A 2 1.28 35.84 -10.08
C PRO A 2 2.57 35.51 -9.31
N SER A 3 2.77 36.28 -8.24
CA SER A 3 3.81 36.18 -7.23
C SER A 3 4.08 34.73 -6.79
N LYS A 4 5.35 34.31 -6.87
CA LYS A 4 5.89 33.14 -6.17
C LYS A 4 5.81 33.43 -4.66
N LYS A 5 4.66 33.18 -4.05
CA LYS A 5 4.58 33.02 -2.59
C LYS A 5 5.40 31.78 -2.23
N THR A 6 6.61 32.02 -1.76
CA THR A 6 7.34 31.11 -0.87
C THR A 6 6.41 30.77 0.29
N GLN A 7 5.67 29.67 0.18
CA GLN A 7 4.80 29.20 1.26
C GLN A 7 5.64 28.98 2.51
N THR A 8 5.36 29.79 3.53
CA THR A 8 5.96 29.78 4.85
C THR A 8 5.52 28.54 5.66
N PRO A 9 6.24 28.18 6.73
CA PRO A 9 5.97 27.00 7.56
C PRO A 9 4.57 26.95 8.19
N LEU A 10 3.88 28.09 8.30
CA LEU A 10 2.54 28.20 8.89
C LEU A 10 1.44 27.47 8.10
N HIS A 11 1.60 27.29 6.78
CA HIS A 11 0.59 26.62 5.94
C HIS A 11 0.45 25.12 6.25
N ARG A 12 1.54 24.47 6.71
CA ARG A 12 1.56 23.03 6.99
C ARG A 12 0.73 22.62 8.20
N LYS A 13 0.52 23.51 9.18
CA LYS A 13 -0.25 23.20 10.40
C LYS A 13 -1.71 22.83 10.12
N ARG A 14 -2.33 23.48 9.13
CA ARG A 14 -3.71 23.17 8.72
C ARG A 14 -3.78 21.88 7.89
N GLU A 15 -2.74 21.57 7.14
CA GLU A 15 -2.65 20.36 6.32
C GLU A 15 -2.55 19.08 7.18
N TYR A 16 -1.93 19.17 8.37
CA TYR A 16 -1.94 18.07 9.36
C TYR A 16 -3.32 17.72 9.90
N VAL A 17 -4.27 18.67 9.92
CA VAL A 17 -5.66 18.39 10.32
C VAL A 17 -6.30 17.41 9.35
N PHE A 18 -6.01 17.53 8.05
CA PHE A 18 -6.53 16.60 7.04
C PHE A 18 -6.03 15.18 7.24
N LEU A 19 -4.80 14.99 7.75
CA LEU A 19 -4.28 13.65 8.06
C LEU A 19 -5.11 12.93 9.12
N VAL A 20 -5.64 13.65 10.09
CA VAL A 20 -6.49 13.05 11.11
C VAL A 20 -7.93 12.95 10.62
N VAL A 21 -8.42 13.97 9.92
CA VAL A 21 -9.85 14.06 9.54
C VAL A 21 -10.23 13.04 8.46
N PHE A 22 -9.39 12.80 7.45
CA PHE A 22 -9.77 11.93 6.34
C PHE A 22 -10.13 10.50 6.80
N PRO A 23 -9.28 9.80 7.58
CA PRO A 23 -9.63 8.46 8.05
C PRO A 23 -10.84 8.46 8.99
N LEU A 24 -10.99 9.46 9.88
CA LEU A 24 -12.16 9.55 10.75
C LEU A 24 -13.47 9.72 9.97
N VAL A 25 -13.47 10.57 8.94
CA VAL A 25 -14.63 10.74 8.06
C VAL A 25 -14.90 9.46 7.29
N ALA A 26 -13.87 8.78 6.80
CA ALA A 26 -14.02 7.49 6.11
C ALA A 26 -14.64 6.44 7.03
N VAL A 27 -14.14 6.30 8.28
CA VAL A 27 -14.74 5.43 9.32
C VAL A 27 -16.20 5.80 9.55
N LEU A 28 -16.49 7.07 9.83
CA LEU A 28 -17.85 7.53 10.14
C LEU A 28 -18.82 7.23 9.00
N LEU A 29 -18.44 7.54 7.75
CA LEU A 29 -19.28 7.26 6.59
C LEU A 29 -19.48 5.75 6.39
N SER A 30 -18.44 4.95 6.60
CA SER A 30 -18.50 3.49 6.44
C SER A 30 -19.36 2.81 7.51
N LEU A 31 -19.43 3.39 8.71
CA LEU A 31 -20.29 2.89 9.79
C LEU A 31 -21.75 3.35 9.65
N LEU A 32 -21.99 4.52 9.06
CA LEU A 32 -23.34 5.10 8.93
C LEU A 32 -24.06 4.71 7.64
N LEU A 33 -23.32 4.33 6.60
CA LEU A 33 -23.86 4.03 5.27
C LEU A 33 -23.52 2.59 4.87
N PRO A 34 -24.38 1.91 4.09
CA PRO A 34 -24.12 0.56 3.58
C PRO A 34 -23.08 0.60 2.44
N ILE A 35 -21.84 0.88 2.80
CA ILE A 35 -20.71 1.05 1.88
C ILE A 35 -20.02 -0.30 1.68
N ASN A 36 -19.80 -0.69 0.43
CA ASN A 36 -18.99 -1.86 0.10
C ASN A 36 -17.50 -1.53 0.08
N LEU A 37 -16.66 -2.58 0.02
CA LEU A 37 -15.20 -2.42 0.05
C LEU A 37 -14.70 -1.45 -1.02
N PHE A 38 -15.20 -1.52 -2.26
CA PHE A 38 -14.79 -0.63 -3.35
C PHE A 38 -14.89 0.86 -2.96
N PHE A 39 -16.05 1.29 -2.43
CA PHE A 39 -16.23 2.66 -1.98
C PHE A 39 -15.44 2.96 -0.71
N GLY A 40 -15.27 1.99 0.19
CA GLY A 40 -14.39 2.10 1.35
C GLY A 40 -12.94 2.44 0.95
N LEU A 41 -12.38 1.73 -0.03
CA LEU A 41 -11.04 1.98 -0.55
C LEU A 41 -10.89 3.40 -1.12
N ILE A 42 -11.91 3.89 -1.81
CA ILE A 42 -11.94 5.28 -2.31
C ILE A 42 -11.95 6.26 -1.14
N LEU A 43 -12.72 6.03 -0.08
CA LEU A 43 -12.75 6.93 1.08
C LEU A 43 -11.42 6.97 1.84
N PHE A 44 -10.82 5.82 2.12
CA PHE A 44 -9.59 5.73 2.92
C PHE A 44 -8.32 6.10 2.14
N HIS A 45 -8.24 5.76 0.84
CA HIS A 45 -7.04 6.01 0.05
C HIS A 45 -7.27 6.91 -1.17
N GLY A 46 -8.39 6.75 -1.88
CA GLY A 46 -8.67 7.52 -3.10
C GLY A 46 -8.81 9.02 -2.88
N LEU A 47 -9.73 9.44 -2.01
CA LEU A 47 -10.01 10.87 -1.75
C LEU A 47 -8.81 11.61 -1.14
N PRO A 48 -8.13 11.07 -0.12
CA PRO A 48 -6.95 11.75 0.44
C PRO A 48 -5.82 11.85 -0.59
N ALA A 49 -5.60 10.81 -1.40
CA ALA A 49 -4.60 10.86 -2.46
C ALA A 49 -4.96 11.84 -3.56
N LEU A 50 -6.23 11.94 -3.95
CA LEU A 50 -6.71 12.93 -4.92
C LEU A 50 -6.49 14.36 -4.41
N TRP A 51 -6.79 14.60 -3.13
CA TRP A 51 -6.50 15.88 -2.49
C TRP A 51 -5.01 16.20 -2.53
N LEU A 52 -4.13 15.25 -2.17
CA LEU A 52 -2.68 15.42 -2.25
C LEU A 52 -2.20 15.71 -3.69
N SER A 53 -2.76 15.01 -4.66
CA SER A 53 -2.46 15.22 -6.08
C SER A 53 -2.83 16.62 -6.55
N TYR A 54 -3.92 17.19 -6.04
CA TYR A 54 -4.27 18.58 -6.28
C TYR A 54 -3.25 19.55 -5.65
N GLN A 55 -2.67 19.22 -4.50
CA GLN A 55 -1.66 20.07 -3.85
C GLN A 55 -0.27 19.99 -4.50
N CYS A 56 0.10 18.85 -5.11
CA CYS A 56 1.37 18.68 -5.81
C CYS A 56 1.23 18.05 -7.21
N PRO A 57 0.51 18.71 -8.15
CA PRO A 57 0.16 18.13 -9.45
C PRO A 57 1.40 17.78 -10.31
N LYS A 58 2.53 18.47 -10.09
CA LYS A 58 3.76 18.20 -10.84
C LYS A 58 4.45 16.88 -10.46
N LYS A 59 4.12 16.31 -9.29
CA LYS A 59 4.67 15.00 -8.84
C LYS A 59 3.80 13.83 -9.32
N VAL A 60 2.52 14.09 -9.61
CA VAL A 60 1.51 13.09 -9.98
C VAL A 60 1.98 12.14 -11.08
N PRO A 61 2.52 12.60 -12.24
CA PRO A 61 2.91 11.67 -13.30
C PRO A 61 3.97 10.66 -12.86
N LYS A 62 4.98 11.10 -12.08
CA LYS A 62 6.05 10.23 -11.57
C LYS A 62 5.48 9.19 -10.61
N VAL A 63 4.68 9.62 -9.65
CA VAL A 63 4.08 8.75 -8.63
C VAL A 63 3.08 7.78 -9.25
N PHE A 64 2.23 8.26 -10.16
CA PHE A 64 1.24 7.44 -10.85
C PHE A 64 1.91 6.36 -11.70
N PHE A 65 2.92 6.74 -12.49
CA PHE A 65 3.68 5.78 -13.30
C PHE A 65 4.33 4.70 -12.44
N PHE A 66 5.02 5.09 -11.35
CA PHE A 66 5.60 4.14 -10.41
C PHE A 66 4.56 3.17 -9.86
N THR A 67 3.45 3.72 -9.36
CA THR A 67 2.39 2.93 -8.73
C THR A 67 1.84 1.90 -9.70
N ILE A 68 1.36 2.33 -10.88
CA ILE A 68 0.76 1.40 -11.85
C ILE A 68 1.76 0.32 -12.29
N LEU A 69 3.00 0.72 -12.57
CA LEU A 69 4.07 -0.20 -12.96
C LEU A 69 4.35 -1.25 -11.87
N PHE A 70 4.36 -0.82 -10.61
CA PHE A 70 4.64 -1.68 -9.47
C PHE A 70 3.45 -2.59 -9.16
N THR A 71 2.28 -2.01 -8.95
CA THR A 71 1.14 -2.68 -8.31
C THR A 71 0.45 -3.65 -9.24
N LEU A 72 0.45 -3.46 -10.56
CA LEU A 72 -0.24 -4.39 -11.46
C LEU A 72 0.39 -5.81 -11.42
N PRO A 73 1.71 -5.98 -11.64
CA PRO A 73 2.32 -7.30 -11.45
C PRO A 73 2.31 -7.75 -10.00
N PHE A 74 2.59 -6.83 -9.08
CA PHE A 74 2.70 -7.15 -7.66
C PHE A 74 1.40 -7.68 -7.07
N ALA A 75 0.27 -7.02 -7.34
CA ALA A 75 -1.03 -7.45 -6.83
C ALA A 75 -1.38 -8.84 -7.35
N LEU A 76 -1.14 -9.14 -8.63
CA LEU A 76 -1.40 -10.47 -9.16
C LEU A 76 -0.58 -11.57 -8.47
N ILE A 77 0.70 -11.28 -8.17
CA ILE A 77 1.58 -12.25 -7.50
C ILE A 77 1.18 -12.40 -6.02
N VAL A 78 1.11 -11.29 -5.29
CA VAL A 78 0.92 -11.27 -3.84
C VAL A 78 -0.48 -11.72 -3.47
N GLU A 79 -1.51 -11.11 -4.07
CA GLU A 79 -2.91 -11.49 -3.82
C GLU A 79 -3.20 -12.90 -4.36
N GLY A 80 -2.60 -13.26 -5.49
CA GLY A 80 -2.73 -14.61 -6.05
C GLY A 80 -2.22 -15.68 -5.07
N ILE A 81 -1.02 -15.49 -4.53
CA ILE A 81 -0.47 -16.41 -3.51
C ILE A 81 -1.31 -16.35 -2.23
N ALA A 82 -1.73 -15.16 -1.79
CA ALA A 82 -2.51 -15.01 -0.56
C ALA A 82 -3.87 -15.72 -0.61
N GLU A 83 -4.65 -15.50 -1.68
CA GLU A 83 -5.95 -16.15 -1.91
C GLU A 83 -5.80 -17.68 -2.01
N MET A 84 -4.77 -18.17 -2.71
CA MET A 84 -4.49 -19.62 -2.81
C MET A 84 -4.17 -20.28 -1.48
N ASN A 85 -3.71 -19.50 -0.50
CA ASN A 85 -3.38 -19.95 0.85
C ASN A 85 -4.45 -19.57 1.88
N ASN A 86 -5.56 -18.99 1.44
CA ASN A 86 -6.59 -18.42 2.31
C ASN A 86 -6.00 -17.44 3.35
N ALA A 87 -4.89 -16.78 3.01
CA ALA A 87 -4.21 -15.87 3.93
C ALA A 87 -5.14 -14.72 4.31
N TRP A 88 -5.93 -14.23 3.35
CA TRP A 88 -7.09 -13.39 3.58
C TRP A 88 -8.10 -13.59 2.45
N TRP A 89 -9.33 -13.16 2.67
CA TRP A 89 -10.39 -13.11 1.67
C TRP A 89 -10.95 -11.70 1.60
N LEU A 90 -11.34 -11.24 0.42
CA LEU A 90 -12.00 -9.94 0.23
C LEU A 90 -13.43 -10.12 -0.28
N ALA A 91 -14.35 -9.36 0.30
CA ALA A 91 -15.67 -9.13 -0.27
C ALA A 91 -15.52 -8.34 -1.58
N THR A 92 -16.29 -8.72 -2.59
CA THR A 92 -16.25 -8.06 -3.90
C THR A 92 -17.64 -7.65 -4.36
N ALA A 93 -17.73 -6.46 -4.95
CA ALA A 93 -18.90 -5.97 -5.64
C ALA A 93 -18.92 -6.37 -7.13
N PHE A 94 -17.88 -7.06 -7.61
CA PHE A 94 -17.72 -7.44 -9.00
C PHE A 94 -17.74 -8.97 -9.17
N ASP A 95 -18.42 -9.43 -10.22
CA ASP A 95 -18.44 -10.86 -10.58
C ASP A 95 -17.12 -11.35 -11.19
N TRP A 96 -16.25 -10.42 -11.58
CA TRP A 96 -14.98 -10.72 -12.24
C TRP A 96 -13.82 -10.77 -11.25
N ARG A 97 -12.95 -11.76 -11.42
CA ARG A 97 -11.70 -11.92 -10.67
C ARG A 97 -10.53 -12.13 -11.64
N ALA A 98 -9.40 -11.49 -11.38
CA ALA A 98 -8.18 -11.74 -12.13
C ALA A 98 -7.68 -13.16 -11.84
N LEU A 99 -7.32 -13.90 -12.91
CA LEU A 99 -6.95 -15.33 -12.82
C LEU A 99 -8.04 -16.19 -12.15
N HIS A 100 -9.29 -15.74 -12.14
CA HIS A 100 -10.42 -16.35 -11.44
C HIS A 100 -10.30 -16.42 -9.90
N ILE A 101 -9.24 -15.87 -9.31
CA ILE A 101 -8.99 -15.92 -7.87
C ILE A 101 -8.89 -14.54 -7.22
N VAL A 102 -8.16 -13.59 -7.83
CA VAL A 102 -7.88 -12.29 -7.22
C VAL A 102 -9.05 -11.32 -7.48
N PRO A 103 -9.76 -10.83 -6.44
CA PRO A 103 -10.82 -9.86 -6.62
C PRO A 103 -10.30 -8.50 -7.10
N VAL A 104 -11.13 -7.76 -7.84
CA VAL A 104 -10.78 -6.44 -8.40
C VAL A 104 -10.35 -5.47 -7.30
N GLU A 105 -11.04 -5.52 -6.17
CA GLU A 105 -10.78 -4.68 -5.00
C GLU A 105 -9.37 -4.88 -4.43
N ALA A 106 -8.79 -6.07 -4.54
CA ALA A 106 -7.41 -6.33 -4.08
C ALA A 106 -6.39 -5.55 -4.93
N ILE A 107 -6.59 -5.55 -6.26
CA ILE A 107 -5.76 -4.78 -7.21
C ILE A 107 -5.98 -3.27 -7.00
N LEU A 108 -7.23 -2.86 -6.80
CA LEU A 108 -7.59 -1.47 -6.56
C LEU A 108 -6.98 -0.96 -5.25
N TRP A 109 -7.08 -1.74 -4.17
CA TRP A 109 -6.46 -1.44 -2.88
C TRP A 109 -4.95 -1.25 -3.05
N SER A 110 -4.29 -2.19 -3.75
CA SER A 110 -2.85 -2.09 -4.02
C SER A 110 -2.50 -0.78 -4.73
N ILE A 111 -3.22 -0.44 -5.80
CA ILE A 111 -3.01 0.80 -6.56
C ILE A 111 -3.23 2.03 -5.66
N LEU A 112 -4.38 2.12 -4.98
CA LEU A 112 -4.75 3.29 -4.20
C LEU A 112 -3.86 3.48 -2.98
N ALA A 113 -3.55 2.39 -2.26
CA ALA A 113 -2.71 2.45 -1.07
C ALA A 113 -1.26 2.84 -1.41
N PHE A 114 -0.66 2.21 -2.42
CA PHE A 114 0.70 2.56 -2.86
C PHE A 114 0.76 4.00 -3.37
N TYR A 115 -0.21 4.40 -4.19
CA TYR A 115 -0.28 5.76 -4.69
C TYR A 115 -0.43 6.79 -3.56
N HIS A 116 -1.34 6.54 -2.62
CA HIS A 116 -1.56 7.40 -1.46
C HIS A 116 -0.28 7.53 -0.63
N ILE A 117 0.41 6.43 -0.34
CA ILE A 117 1.69 6.42 0.39
C ILE A 117 2.75 7.26 -0.31
N THR A 118 2.96 7.02 -1.60
CA THR A 118 4.02 7.68 -2.35
C THR A 118 3.70 9.17 -2.58
N ILE A 119 2.47 9.55 -2.88
CA ILE A 119 2.11 10.97 -3.08
C ILE A 119 2.13 11.74 -1.74
N PHE A 120 1.74 11.10 -0.64
CA PHE A 120 1.90 11.66 0.71
C PHE A 120 3.36 11.96 1.01
N TYR A 121 4.24 10.99 0.74
CA TYR A 121 5.67 11.13 0.97
C TYR A 121 6.27 12.29 0.17
N GLU A 122 5.95 12.37 -1.12
CA GLU A 122 6.37 13.46 -2.01
C GLU A 122 5.92 14.84 -1.51
N TYR A 123 4.70 14.94 -1.03
CA TYR A 123 4.13 16.21 -0.58
C TYR A 123 4.65 16.66 0.79
N PHE A 124 4.57 15.79 1.80
CA PHE A 124 4.85 16.14 3.20
C PHE A 124 6.30 15.92 3.62
N VAL A 125 6.97 14.93 3.03
CA VAL A 125 8.24 14.41 3.58
C VAL A 125 9.44 14.79 2.72
N ASP A 126 9.40 14.52 1.41
CA ASP A 126 10.55 14.80 0.53
C ASP A 126 10.60 16.27 0.07
N GLY A 127 9.45 16.84 -0.28
CA GLY A 127 9.27 18.27 -0.51
C GLY A 127 9.26 18.72 -1.98
N LYS A 128 9.53 20.01 -2.20
CA LYS A 128 9.07 20.75 -3.40
C LYS A 128 9.82 20.47 -4.71
N ARG A 129 10.97 19.81 -4.70
CA ARG A 129 11.80 19.63 -5.92
C ARG A 129 11.39 18.37 -6.66
N ILE A 130 11.05 18.49 -7.93
CA ILE A 130 10.76 17.32 -8.78
C ILE A 130 12.12 16.69 -9.12
N GLY A 131 12.41 15.53 -8.53
CA GLY A 131 13.56 14.70 -8.90
C GLY A 131 13.41 14.15 -10.32
N GLN A 132 14.53 13.83 -10.97
CA GLN A 132 14.52 13.11 -12.25
C GLN A 132 14.26 11.62 -12.00
N THR A 133 13.49 10.97 -12.87
CA THR A 133 13.28 9.52 -12.79
C THR A 133 14.60 8.77 -12.98
N ASN A 134 14.90 7.88 -12.05
CA ASN A 134 16.11 7.08 -12.07
C ASN A 134 16.06 6.01 -13.17
N LYS A 135 17.20 5.77 -13.85
CA LYS A 135 17.32 4.74 -14.91
C LYS A 135 17.12 3.32 -14.37
N ARG A 136 17.26 3.11 -13.05
CA ARG A 136 17.02 1.83 -12.36
C ARG A 136 15.59 1.31 -12.52
N ILE A 137 14.64 2.17 -12.88
CA ILE A 137 13.25 1.77 -13.14
C ILE A 137 13.15 0.67 -14.20
N LYS A 138 14.03 0.67 -15.22
CA LYS A 138 14.05 -0.38 -16.25
C LYS A 138 14.41 -1.74 -15.64
N VAL A 139 15.43 -1.77 -14.78
CA VAL A 139 15.84 -3.00 -14.08
C VAL A 139 14.72 -3.48 -13.17
N PHE A 140 14.09 -2.57 -12.44
CA PHE A 140 12.92 -2.87 -11.61
C PHE A 140 11.79 -3.51 -12.40
N SER A 141 11.37 -2.87 -13.50
CA SER A 141 10.32 -3.40 -14.37
C SER A 141 10.68 -4.80 -14.88
N THR A 142 11.90 -4.99 -15.39
CA THR A 142 12.32 -6.31 -15.90
C THR A 142 12.24 -7.39 -14.82
N LEU A 143 12.75 -7.12 -13.61
CA LEU A 143 12.68 -8.09 -12.50
C LEU A 143 11.24 -8.38 -12.09
N LEU A 144 10.41 -7.35 -11.96
CA LEU A 144 9.02 -7.48 -11.56
C LEU A 144 8.20 -8.29 -12.57
N PHE A 145 8.36 -8.02 -13.87
CA PHE A 145 7.69 -8.78 -14.92
C PHE A 145 8.26 -10.20 -15.08
N ALA A 146 9.55 -10.42 -14.80
CA ALA A 146 10.12 -11.77 -14.74
C ALA A 146 9.51 -12.58 -13.58
N CYS A 147 9.33 -11.97 -12.40
CA CYS A 147 8.62 -12.60 -11.29
C CYS A 147 7.16 -12.91 -11.63
N LEU A 148 6.47 -11.99 -12.31
CA LEU A 148 5.10 -12.23 -12.78
C LEU A 148 5.04 -13.40 -13.78
N ALA A 149 5.95 -13.42 -14.75
CA ALA A 149 6.01 -14.50 -15.73
C ALA A 149 6.25 -15.86 -15.04
N LEU A 150 7.18 -15.92 -14.09
CA LEU A 150 7.43 -17.11 -13.29
C LEU A 150 6.20 -17.53 -12.49
N PHE A 151 5.55 -16.58 -11.80
CA PHE A 151 4.31 -16.84 -11.07
C PHE A 151 3.23 -17.42 -11.99
N LEU A 152 3.00 -16.83 -13.16
CA LEU A 152 2.00 -17.33 -14.13
C LEU A 152 2.36 -18.73 -14.64
N ILE A 153 3.64 -18.99 -14.94
CA ILE A 153 4.10 -20.33 -15.35
C ILE A 153 3.78 -21.35 -14.26
N VAL A 154 4.12 -21.07 -12.99
CA VAL A 154 3.82 -21.99 -11.88
C VAL A 154 2.31 -22.12 -11.67
N PHE A 155 1.57 -21.01 -11.71
CA PHE A 155 0.11 -20.99 -11.53
C PHE A 155 -0.61 -21.89 -12.53
N PHE A 156 -0.23 -21.85 -13.81
CA PHE A 156 -0.89 -22.65 -14.86
C PHE A 156 -0.37 -24.09 -14.96
N LEU A 157 0.90 -24.36 -14.61
CA LEU A 157 1.49 -25.70 -14.75
C LEU A 157 1.38 -26.54 -13.47
N ASN A 158 1.49 -25.92 -12.30
CA ASN A 158 1.44 -26.60 -11.00
C ASN A 158 0.98 -25.67 -9.87
N PRO A 159 -0.31 -25.30 -9.81
CA PRO A 159 -0.83 -24.35 -8.82
C PRO A 159 -0.66 -24.85 -7.37
N LEU A 160 -0.58 -26.17 -7.13
CA LEU A 160 -0.36 -26.71 -5.79
C LEU A 160 0.98 -26.29 -5.18
N SER A 161 2.00 -26.02 -6.01
CA SER A 161 3.29 -25.49 -5.52
C SER A 161 3.19 -24.05 -4.96
N LEU A 162 2.09 -23.34 -5.22
CA LEU A 162 1.83 -22.02 -4.64
C LEU A 162 1.08 -22.09 -3.31
N GLN A 163 0.71 -23.29 -2.83
CA GLN A 163 0.20 -23.50 -1.48
C GLN A 163 1.38 -23.62 -0.50
N ILE A 164 1.73 -22.48 0.11
CA ILE A 164 2.92 -22.28 0.93
C ILE A 164 2.46 -22.07 2.39
N PRO A 165 2.81 -22.98 3.32
CA PRO A 165 2.58 -22.75 4.74
C PRO A 165 3.22 -21.43 5.19
N TYR A 166 2.45 -20.63 5.94
CA TYR A 166 2.84 -19.29 6.39
C TYR A 166 3.14 -18.34 5.21
N ALA A 167 2.40 -18.46 4.11
CA ALA A 167 2.56 -17.61 2.92
C ALA A 167 2.60 -16.11 3.27
N TYR A 168 1.72 -15.64 4.16
CA TYR A 168 1.71 -14.24 4.57
C TYR A 168 3.02 -13.81 5.22
N LEU A 169 3.53 -14.60 6.18
CA LEU A 169 4.82 -14.34 6.81
C LEU A 169 5.94 -14.24 5.77
N TRP A 170 6.01 -15.19 4.83
CA TRP A 170 7.05 -15.20 3.79
C TRP A 170 6.95 -14.03 2.84
N LEU A 171 5.73 -13.67 2.40
CA LEU A 171 5.50 -12.48 1.57
C LEU A 171 5.92 -11.22 2.32
N GLY A 172 5.48 -11.06 3.56
CA GLY A 172 5.85 -9.94 4.43
C GLY A 172 7.36 -9.80 4.62
N ILE A 173 8.08 -10.91 4.79
CA ILE A 173 9.54 -10.91 4.95
C ILE A 173 10.24 -10.60 3.63
N VAL A 174 9.98 -11.37 2.57
CA VAL A 174 10.74 -11.33 1.32
C VAL A 174 10.45 -10.07 0.52
N VAL A 175 9.19 -9.63 0.54
CA VAL A 175 8.71 -8.53 -0.29
C VAL A 175 8.64 -7.22 0.50
N GLY A 176 8.38 -7.29 1.81
CA GLY A 176 8.30 -6.12 2.68
C GLY A 176 9.61 -5.85 3.43
N PHE A 177 9.89 -6.70 4.41
CA PHE A 177 10.89 -6.44 5.44
C PHE A 177 12.32 -6.42 4.90
N LEU A 178 12.73 -7.42 4.12
CA LEU A 178 14.10 -7.51 3.61
C LEU A 178 14.45 -6.34 2.67
N PRO A 179 13.63 -5.97 1.67
CA PRO A 179 13.90 -4.81 0.83
C PRO A 179 14.02 -3.50 1.63
N ALA A 180 13.10 -3.28 2.58
CA ALA A 180 13.12 -2.10 3.44
C ALA A 180 14.40 -2.05 4.31
N LEU A 181 14.74 -3.17 4.96
CA LEU A 181 15.92 -3.29 5.81
C LEU A 181 17.21 -3.08 5.01
N CYS A 182 17.37 -3.80 3.91
CA CYS A 182 18.53 -3.68 3.03
C CYS A 182 18.71 -2.23 2.58
N PHE A 183 17.65 -1.56 2.12
CA PHE A 183 17.74 -0.16 1.70
C PHE A 183 18.14 0.77 2.85
N LEU A 184 17.50 0.65 4.02
CA LEU A 184 17.73 1.56 5.14
C LEU A 184 19.07 1.38 5.85
N ILE A 185 19.68 0.20 5.78
CA ILE A 185 21.06 -0.01 6.26
C ILE A 185 22.03 0.91 5.52
N PHE A 186 21.84 1.09 4.21
CA PHE A 186 22.67 1.96 3.38
C PHE A 186 22.19 3.42 3.35
N HIS A 187 20.89 3.68 3.55
CA HIS A 187 20.28 5.01 3.46
C HIS A 187 19.68 5.49 4.80
N LYS A 188 20.44 5.39 5.89
CA LYS A 188 19.98 5.68 7.27
C LYS A 188 19.34 7.07 7.47
N LYS A 189 19.70 8.06 6.64
CA LYS A 189 19.11 9.42 6.69
C LYS A 189 17.62 9.43 6.34
N LEU A 190 17.18 8.49 5.51
CA LEU A 190 15.78 8.33 5.10
C LEU A 190 14.92 7.64 6.16
N LEU A 191 15.52 7.00 7.17
CA LEU A 191 14.78 6.29 8.23
C LEU A 191 13.77 7.21 8.92
N ARG A 192 14.17 8.44 9.25
CA ARG A 192 13.28 9.42 9.90
C ARG A 192 12.13 9.83 8.97
N LYS A 193 12.43 10.04 7.68
CA LYS A 193 11.43 10.38 6.67
C LYS A 193 10.39 9.25 6.52
N PHE A 194 10.86 8.01 6.43
CA PHE A 194 10.01 6.83 6.30
C PHE A 194 9.20 6.58 7.58
N ALA A 195 9.79 6.73 8.75
CA ALA A 195 9.09 6.59 10.03
C ALA A 195 7.94 7.60 10.19
N LEU A 196 8.10 8.83 9.69
CA LEU A 196 7.01 9.82 9.70
C LEU A 196 5.85 9.39 8.80
N ALA A 197 6.14 8.89 7.61
CA ALA A 197 5.10 8.36 6.72
C ALA A 197 4.45 7.10 7.31
N ALA A 198 5.24 6.15 7.83
CA ALA A 198 4.76 4.93 8.43
C ALA A 198 3.90 5.21 9.68
N ALA A 199 4.23 6.20 10.50
CA ALA A 199 3.39 6.57 11.64
C ALA A 199 2.00 7.07 11.21
N TYR A 200 1.92 7.85 10.12
CA TYR A 200 0.64 8.28 9.56
C TYR A 200 -0.13 7.10 8.94
N PHE A 201 0.52 6.27 8.14
CA PHE A 201 -0.15 5.14 7.49
C PHE A 201 -0.45 3.99 8.44
N PHE A 202 0.25 3.85 9.55
CA PHE A 202 -0.16 2.99 10.65
C PHE A 202 -1.55 3.39 11.14
N TYR A 203 -1.79 4.69 11.36
CA TYR A 203 -3.11 5.19 11.75
C TYR A 203 -4.17 4.93 10.67
N VAL A 204 -3.88 5.25 9.40
CA VAL A 204 -4.80 4.99 8.28
C VAL A 204 -5.15 3.50 8.19
N ASN A 205 -4.13 2.64 8.10
CA ASN A 205 -4.28 1.19 7.93
C ASN A 205 -4.98 0.56 9.12
N PHE A 206 -4.65 0.98 10.35
CA PHE A 206 -5.34 0.50 11.55
C PHE A 206 -6.83 0.87 11.53
N THR A 207 -7.18 2.12 11.20
CA THR A 207 -8.60 2.51 11.13
C THR A 207 -9.35 1.82 9.99
N LEU A 208 -8.70 1.61 8.85
CA LEU A 208 -9.25 0.85 7.73
C LEU A 208 -9.47 -0.60 8.14
N GLU A 209 -8.49 -1.26 8.75
CA GLU A 209 -8.59 -2.65 9.21
C GLU A 209 -9.76 -2.85 10.17
N MET A 210 -9.83 -2.02 11.21
CA MET A 210 -10.91 -2.11 12.18
C MET A 210 -12.28 -1.89 11.53
N THR A 211 -12.36 -0.98 10.56
CA THR A 211 -13.59 -0.75 9.78
C THR A 211 -13.92 -1.95 8.91
N ALA A 212 -12.95 -2.44 8.14
CA ALA A 212 -13.10 -3.54 7.20
C ALA A 212 -13.54 -4.83 7.90
N LEU A 213 -12.91 -5.18 9.01
CA LEU A 213 -13.31 -6.32 9.83
C LEU A 213 -14.71 -6.14 10.42
N SER A 214 -15.06 -4.93 10.88
CA SER A 214 -16.40 -4.67 11.43
C SER A 214 -17.52 -4.76 10.37
N GLN A 215 -17.19 -4.40 9.12
CA GLN A 215 -18.12 -4.41 8.00
C GLN A 215 -18.09 -5.70 7.18
N GLY A 216 -17.21 -6.66 7.53
CA GLY A 216 -17.01 -7.88 6.76
C GLY A 216 -16.49 -7.63 5.35
N TRP A 217 -15.72 -6.56 5.14
CA TRP A 217 -15.10 -6.27 3.84
C TRP A 217 -13.96 -7.23 3.50
N TRP A 218 -13.24 -7.69 4.51
CA TRP A 218 -12.28 -8.77 4.40
C TRP A 218 -12.12 -9.49 5.73
N GLY A 219 -11.39 -10.60 5.71
CA GLY A 219 -11.00 -11.31 6.90
C GLY A 219 -9.95 -12.37 6.59
N PHE A 220 -9.59 -13.13 7.62
CA PHE A 220 -8.48 -14.08 7.57
C PHE A 220 -9.00 -15.50 7.80
N GLY A 221 -8.95 -16.34 6.77
CA GLY A 221 -9.49 -17.70 6.80
C GLY A 221 -8.45 -18.80 6.99
N GLY A 222 -7.17 -18.46 6.87
CA GLY A 222 -6.06 -19.41 6.91
C GLY A 222 -5.78 -19.96 8.29
N THR A 223 -5.00 -21.05 8.34
CA THR A 223 -4.57 -21.68 9.60
C THR A 223 -3.09 -21.45 9.89
N HIS A 224 -2.33 -20.95 8.93
CA HIS A 224 -0.88 -20.76 9.03
C HIS A 224 -0.51 -19.31 9.32
N PHE A 225 -0.83 -18.87 10.55
CA PHE A 225 -0.40 -17.61 11.11
C PHE A 225 0.47 -17.85 12.35
N ILE A 226 1.45 -16.98 12.60
CA ILE A 226 2.33 -17.10 13.78
C ILE A 226 1.66 -16.64 15.08
N GLY A 227 0.54 -15.93 14.98
CA GLY A 227 -0.23 -15.45 16.12
C GLY A 227 -1.42 -14.61 15.68
N TRP A 228 -2.26 -14.25 16.65
CA TRP A 228 -3.45 -13.43 16.44
C TRP A 228 -3.49 -12.26 17.40
N VAL A 229 -3.98 -11.14 16.91
CA VAL A 229 -4.35 -9.97 17.70
C VAL A 229 -5.87 -9.89 17.69
N ASN A 230 -6.48 -9.64 18.85
CA ASN A 230 -7.93 -9.47 18.96
C ASN A 230 -8.25 -8.16 19.69
N ILE A 231 -9.08 -7.32 19.07
CA ILE A 231 -9.51 -6.03 19.61
C ILE A 231 -11.04 -5.97 19.52
N SER A 232 -11.70 -5.98 20.68
CA SER A 232 -13.17 -5.90 20.77
C SER A 232 -13.92 -6.95 19.92
N GLY A 233 -13.36 -8.17 19.83
CA GLY A 233 -13.95 -9.26 19.05
C GLY A 233 -13.53 -9.30 17.58
N LEU A 234 -12.87 -8.25 17.07
CA LEU A 234 -12.30 -8.21 15.73
C LEU A 234 -10.86 -8.74 15.78
N GLY A 235 -10.60 -9.82 15.03
CA GLY A 235 -9.33 -10.53 15.04
C GLY A 235 -8.60 -10.42 13.71
N PHE A 236 -7.29 -10.20 13.77
CA PHE A 236 -6.39 -10.25 12.62
C PHE A 236 -5.06 -10.93 12.99
N PRO A 237 -4.34 -11.54 12.03
CA PRO A 237 -3.05 -12.17 12.26
C PRO A 237 -1.99 -11.17 12.75
N LEU A 238 -1.01 -11.66 13.51
CA LEU A 238 0.14 -10.85 13.92
C LEU A 238 0.94 -10.33 12.71
N GLU A 239 0.94 -11.10 11.62
CA GLU A 239 1.48 -10.71 10.32
C GLU A 239 0.84 -9.43 9.78
N GLU A 240 -0.46 -9.23 9.95
CA GLU A 240 -1.16 -8.01 9.54
C GLU A 240 -0.62 -6.80 10.32
N PHE A 241 -0.48 -6.95 11.63
CA PHE A 241 0.05 -5.89 12.49
C PHE A 241 1.47 -5.46 12.09
N ILE A 242 2.33 -6.44 11.82
CA ILE A 242 3.74 -6.19 11.51
C ILE A 242 3.89 -5.72 10.06
N PHE A 243 3.38 -6.49 9.12
CA PHE A 243 3.66 -6.28 7.71
C PHE A 243 2.77 -5.22 7.09
N TYR A 244 1.46 -5.27 7.34
CA TYR A 244 0.54 -4.29 6.74
C TYR A 244 0.59 -2.93 7.45
N PHE A 245 0.54 -2.88 8.79
CA PHE A 245 0.47 -1.58 9.47
C PHE A 245 1.81 -0.85 9.53
N ILE A 246 2.93 -1.57 9.58
CA ILE A 246 4.25 -0.98 9.80
C ILE A 246 5.13 -1.13 8.56
N VAL A 247 5.47 -2.36 8.18
CA VAL A 247 6.52 -2.61 7.17
C VAL A 247 6.10 -2.17 5.77
N ALA A 248 4.82 -2.26 5.40
CA ALA A 248 4.34 -1.93 4.07
C ALA A 248 4.77 -0.53 3.61
N THR A 249 4.57 0.49 4.46
CA THR A 249 4.98 1.86 4.13
C THR A 249 6.48 1.98 3.94
N PHE A 250 7.28 1.34 4.79
CA PHE A 250 8.74 1.34 4.64
C PHE A 250 9.18 0.67 3.35
N ALA A 251 8.59 -0.47 3.00
CA ALA A 251 8.92 -1.23 1.80
C ALA A 251 8.57 -0.44 0.53
N ILE A 252 7.34 0.09 0.46
CA ILE A 252 6.87 0.88 -0.69
C ILE A 252 7.80 2.08 -0.94
N LEU A 253 8.15 2.81 0.13
CA LEU A 253 9.05 3.95 0.01
C LEU A 253 10.48 3.53 -0.34
N ALA A 254 10.98 2.39 0.15
CA ALA A 254 12.29 1.87 -0.23
C ALA A 254 12.35 1.55 -1.73
N TYR A 255 11.32 0.87 -2.27
CA TYR A 255 11.21 0.61 -3.70
C TYR A 255 11.14 1.92 -4.50
N TYR A 256 10.32 2.86 -4.05
CA TYR A 256 10.17 4.15 -4.71
C TYR A 256 11.48 4.94 -4.78
N GLU A 257 12.12 5.16 -3.63
CA GLU A 257 13.38 5.90 -3.52
C GLU A 257 14.50 5.24 -4.32
N TYR A 258 14.62 3.91 -4.24
CA TYR A 258 15.72 3.21 -4.88
C TYR A 258 15.61 3.16 -6.42
N PHE A 259 14.39 2.92 -6.94
CA PHE A 259 14.18 2.63 -8.35
C PHE A 259 13.67 3.82 -9.16
N VAL A 260 12.99 4.77 -8.54
CA VAL A 260 12.36 5.91 -9.22
C VAL A 260 12.98 7.23 -8.80
N ASP A 261 13.25 7.43 -7.52
CA ASP A 261 13.76 8.71 -7.02
C ASP A 261 15.29 8.79 -6.93
N ASP A 262 15.77 9.89 -6.35
CA ASP A 262 17.18 10.24 -6.27
C ASP A 262 17.83 9.97 -4.90
N THR A 263 17.15 9.29 -3.97
CA THR A 263 17.68 8.81 -2.67
C THR A 263 18.22 9.91 -1.75
N ARG A 264 17.60 11.10 -1.75
CA ARG A 264 18.09 12.32 -1.07
C ARG A 264 17.60 12.55 0.35
#